data_AF-A0A6A6GSQ9-F1
#
_entry.id   AF-A0A6A6GSQ9-F1
#
_cell.length_a   1.000
_cell.length_b   1.000
_cell.length_c   1.000
_cell.angle_alpha   90.00
_cell.angle_beta   90.00
_cell.angle_gamma   90.00
#
_symmetry.space_group_name_H-M   'P 1'
#
loop_
_entity.id
_entity.type
_entity.pdbx_description
1 polymer ?
#
loop_
_entity_poly.entity_id
_entity_poly.type
_entity_poly.pdbx_seq_one_letter_code
_entity_poly.pdbx_strand_id
1 'polypeptide(L)'
;MRILLLSPSSCNPQANLSATLSRVERLAHKTGGRDIAIVFLLSRARTGFASARDLVSTTAATSTAHHNAAEQSHDGIAAFTALQAELLLRPEMSMIPVLPLPTLQSLVPVVKQYVSSLTRPPPSLSPAPGLHAQTGQAATREDVDSDVVQLLARCTVRPPLSRQTVYVVSDLVPSLRALARCAAWDGEGVSEGISRGDEDMVGEIVGRLWEFLGEDEVRGMMEFWLRDRAIE
;
A
#
# COMPACT_ATOMS: atom_id res chain seq x y z
N MET A 1 17.70 2.04 -6.87
CA MET A 1 17.02 0.74 -6.69
C MET A 1 18.01 -0.43 -6.79
N ARG A 2 17.93 -1.39 -5.87
CA ARG A 2 18.70 -2.64 -5.82
C ARG A 2 17.75 -3.82 -6.04
N ILE A 3 18.16 -4.78 -6.87
CA ILE A 3 17.33 -5.95 -7.21
C ILE A 3 18.02 -7.20 -6.70
N LEU A 4 17.28 -8.04 -5.96
CA LEU A 4 17.74 -9.36 -5.57
C LEU A 4 17.00 -10.41 -6.40
N LEU A 5 17.75 -11.15 -7.22
CA LEU A 5 17.21 -12.26 -8.02
C LEU A 5 17.28 -13.55 -7.20
N LEU A 6 16.13 -14.18 -7.01
CA LEU A 6 15.99 -15.46 -6.33
C LEU A 6 15.38 -16.50 -7.25
N SER A 7 15.72 -17.75 -6.98
CA SER A 7 15.13 -18.91 -7.63
C SER A 7 14.70 -19.92 -6.57
N PRO A 8 13.92 -20.96 -6.92
CA PRO A 8 13.42 -21.92 -5.93
C PRO A 8 14.54 -22.60 -5.13
N SER A 9 15.73 -22.78 -5.72
CA SER A 9 16.90 -23.35 -5.02
C SER A 9 17.47 -22.45 -3.92
N SER A 10 17.22 -21.15 -3.98
CA SER A 10 17.64 -20.17 -2.96
C SER A 10 16.77 -20.24 -1.69
N CYS A 11 15.56 -20.81 -1.79
CA CYS A 11 14.59 -20.89 -0.71
C CYS A 11 14.37 -22.32 -0.22
N ASN A 12 15.33 -23.23 -0.47
CA ASN A 12 15.28 -24.56 0.12
C ASN A 12 15.31 -24.45 1.66
N PRO A 13 14.26 -24.90 2.38
CA PRO A 13 14.16 -24.77 3.83
C PRO A 13 15.32 -25.41 4.58
N GLN A 14 15.89 -26.50 4.06
CA GLN A 14 16.92 -27.28 4.74
C GLN A 14 18.33 -26.71 4.61
N ALA A 15 18.61 -25.91 3.57
CA ALA A 15 19.99 -25.55 3.24
C ALA A 15 20.21 -24.03 3.11
N ASN A 16 19.33 -23.33 2.40
CA ASN A 16 19.64 -22.00 1.89
C ASN A 16 18.69 -20.90 2.36
N LEU A 17 17.50 -21.26 2.88
CA LEU A 17 16.48 -20.28 3.25
C LEU A 17 16.98 -19.30 4.32
N SER A 18 17.56 -19.80 5.42
CA SER A 18 18.10 -18.95 6.49
C SER A 18 19.18 -17.98 5.98
N ALA A 19 20.14 -18.49 5.19
CA ALA A 19 21.19 -17.66 4.60
C ALA A 19 20.64 -16.63 3.61
N THR A 20 19.62 -16.98 2.82
CA THR A 20 18.92 -16.06 1.92
C THR A 20 18.20 -14.96 2.70
N LEU A 21 17.50 -15.30 3.78
CA LEU A 21 16.84 -14.31 4.64
C LEU A 21 17.86 -13.37 5.30
N SER A 22 18.98 -13.87 5.82
CA SER A 22 20.05 -13.00 6.34
C SER A 22 20.65 -12.08 5.27
N ARG A 23 20.69 -12.51 4.00
CA ARG A 23 21.11 -11.65 2.89
C ARG A 23 20.08 -10.57 2.58
N VAL A 24 18.79 -10.92 2.58
CA VAL A 24 17.69 -9.96 2.39
C VAL A 24 17.70 -8.92 3.51
N GLU A 25 17.81 -9.36 4.76
CA GLU A 25 17.84 -8.51 5.95
C GLU A 25 19.03 -7.55 5.93
N ARG A 26 20.23 -8.04 5.59
CA ARG A 26 21.42 -7.19 5.44
C ARG A 26 21.25 -6.16 4.31
N LEU A 27 20.59 -6.55 3.22
CA LEU A 27 20.31 -5.64 2.12
C LEU A 27 19.30 -4.58 2.55
N ALA A 28 18.24 -4.98 3.25
CA ALA A 28 17.21 -4.09 3.81
C ALA A 28 17.83 -3.04 4.74
N HIS A 29 18.64 -3.47 5.71
CA HIS A 29 19.36 -2.57 6.63
C HIS A 29 20.21 -1.52 5.91
N LYS A 30 20.91 -1.89 4.82
CA LYS A 30 21.75 -0.95 4.05
C LYS A 30 20.97 0.15 3.34
N THR A 31 19.65 0.02 3.22
CA THR A 31 18.81 0.94 2.46
C THR A 31 17.64 1.49 3.26
N GLY A 32 17.55 1.12 4.55
CA GLY A 32 16.37 1.40 5.37
C GLY A 32 15.09 0.76 4.82
N GLY A 33 15.20 -0.38 4.15
CA GLY A 33 14.08 -1.08 3.50
C GLY A 33 13.52 -0.39 2.24
N ARG A 34 14.13 0.72 1.80
CA ARG A 34 13.72 1.49 0.62
C ARG A 34 14.55 1.11 -0.60
N ASP A 35 14.02 1.33 -1.79
CA ASP A 35 14.73 1.08 -3.05
C ASP A 35 15.25 -0.36 -3.24
N ILE A 36 14.57 -1.38 -2.67
CA ILE A 36 14.86 -2.79 -2.90
C ILE A 36 13.63 -3.49 -3.48
N ALA A 37 13.85 -4.41 -4.42
CA ALA A 37 12.85 -5.42 -4.76
C ALA A 37 13.50 -6.80 -4.87
N ILE A 38 12.74 -7.83 -4.49
CA ILE A 38 13.08 -9.23 -4.73
C ILE A 38 12.37 -9.65 -6.00
N VAL A 39 13.09 -10.24 -6.95
CA VAL A 39 12.51 -10.83 -8.16
C VAL A 39 12.70 -12.34 -8.07
N PHE A 40 11.59 -13.08 -8.04
CA PHE A 40 11.60 -14.52 -7.76
C PHE A 40 11.17 -15.34 -8.98
N LEU A 41 12.04 -16.20 -9.48
CA LEU A 41 11.75 -17.06 -10.63
C LEU A 41 10.77 -18.20 -10.25
N LEU A 42 9.59 -18.20 -10.87
CA LEU A 42 8.56 -19.23 -10.67
C LEU A 42 8.77 -20.46 -11.56
N SER A 43 9.16 -20.27 -12.82
CA SER A 43 9.34 -21.40 -13.73
C SER A 43 10.71 -22.04 -13.60
N ARG A 44 10.70 -23.36 -13.60
CA ARG A 44 11.86 -24.14 -14.02
C ARG A 44 11.84 -24.20 -15.55
N ALA A 45 12.94 -23.92 -16.22
CA ALA A 45 13.10 -24.35 -17.60
C ALA A 45 13.01 -25.88 -17.61
N ARG A 46 11.83 -26.44 -17.92
CA ARG A 46 11.73 -27.86 -18.28
C ARG A 46 12.33 -27.97 -19.68
N THR A 47 13.63 -28.23 -19.74
CA THR A 47 14.29 -28.59 -20.99
C THR A 47 13.88 -30.02 -21.34
N GLY A 48 12.66 -30.22 -21.85
CA GLY A 48 12.21 -31.54 -22.32
C GLY A 48 10.71 -31.71 -22.42
N PHE A 49 10.28 -32.38 -23.49
CA PHE A 49 8.93 -32.95 -23.64
C PHE A 49 8.68 -33.92 -22.48
N ALA A 50 7.74 -33.59 -21.59
CA ALA A 50 7.29 -34.54 -20.57
C ALA A 50 6.37 -35.57 -21.23
N SER A 51 6.76 -36.85 -21.20
CA SER A 51 5.94 -37.94 -21.72
C SER A 51 4.68 -38.09 -20.86
N ALA A 52 3.55 -38.46 -21.47
CA ALA A 52 2.32 -38.79 -20.75
C ALA A 52 2.55 -39.89 -19.67
N ARG A 53 3.59 -40.72 -19.85
CA ARG A 53 4.00 -41.73 -18.87
C ARG A 53 4.54 -41.11 -17.56
N ASP A 54 5.21 -39.96 -17.62
CA ASP A 54 5.73 -39.28 -16.41
C ASP A 54 4.61 -38.61 -15.61
N LEU A 55 3.59 -38.09 -16.30
CA LEU A 55 2.41 -37.49 -15.67
C LEU A 55 1.56 -38.53 -14.92
N VAL A 56 1.41 -39.73 -15.51
CA VAL A 56 0.70 -40.86 -14.87
C VAL A 56 1.51 -41.47 -13.72
N SER A 57 2.84 -41.48 -13.84
CA SER A 57 3.72 -41.93 -12.74
C SER A 57 3.65 -41.00 -11.52
N THR A 58 3.47 -39.70 -11.76
CA THR A 58 3.34 -38.69 -10.69
C THR A 58 2.01 -38.81 -9.94
N THR A 59 0.92 -39.20 -10.62
CA THR A 59 -0.41 -39.37 -10.01
C THR A 59 -0.59 -40.72 -9.31
N ALA A 60 0.16 -41.76 -9.73
CA ALA A 60 0.16 -43.05 -9.06
C ALA A 60 1.08 -43.12 -7.82
N ALA A 61 2.03 -42.19 -7.66
CA ALA A 61 3.04 -42.22 -6.59
C ALA A 61 2.62 -41.55 -5.27
N THR A 62 1.41 -41.01 -5.15
CA THR A 62 0.93 -40.31 -3.92
C THR A 62 0.53 -41.22 -2.76
N SER A 63 0.84 -42.53 -2.78
CA SER A 63 0.33 -43.45 -1.74
C SER A 63 1.34 -44.33 -1.00
N THR A 64 2.64 -44.33 -1.30
CA THR A 64 3.61 -45.11 -0.49
C THR A 64 5.00 -44.48 -0.46
N ALA A 65 5.54 -44.33 0.76
CA ALA A 65 6.77 -43.63 1.09
C ALA A 65 8.08 -44.30 0.61
N HIS A 66 9.11 -43.44 0.51
CA HIS A 66 10.56 -43.67 0.63
C HIS A 66 11.43 -44.13 -0.57
N HIS A 67 12.54 -43.37 -0.70
CA HIS A 67 13.81 -43.58 -1.43
C HIS A 67 13.85 -43.47 -2.97
N ASN A 68 14.28 -42.30 -3.48
CA ASN A 68 15.60 -42.12 -4.13
C ASN A 68 15.84 -40.66 -4.53
N ALA A 69 17.08 -40.20 -4.36
CA ALA A 69 17.53 -38.84 -4.63
C ALA A 69 17.67 -38.58 -6.14
N ALA A 70 16.83 -37.72 -6.73
CA ALA A 70 17.11 -37.00 -7.99
C ALA A 70 16.03 -36.00 -8.41
N GLU A 71 14.82 -36.01 -7.84
CA GLU A 71 13.74 -35.10 -8.28
C GLU A 71 13.10 -34.38 -7.10
N GLN A 72 13.89 -33.51 -6.45
CA GLN A 72 13.27 -32.38 -5.75
C GLN A 72 12.70 -31.44 -6.81
N SER A 73 11.50 -31.76 -7.29
CA SER A 73 10.63 -30.83 -7.99
C SER A 73 10.23 -29.76 -6.99
N HIS A 74 11.15 -28.84 -6.72
CA HIS A 74 10.87 -27.63 -5.94
C HIS A 74 9.87 -26.82 -6.75
N ASP A 75 8.60 -26.95 -6.37
CA ASP A 75 7.52 -26.15 -6.92
C ASP A 75 7.86 -24.68 -6.65
N GLY A 76 8.11 -23.92 -7.73
CA GLY A 76 8.48 -22.52 -7.64
C GLY A 76 7.40 -21.68 -6.98
N ILE A 77 6.13 -22.10 -7.10
CA ILE A 77 5.01 -21.45 -6.42
C ILE A 77 5.10 -21.74 -4.91
N ALA A 78 5.29 -22.99 -4.50
CA ALA A 78 5.47 -23.32 -3.08
C ALA A 78 6.66 -22.60 -2.44
N ALA A 79 7.80 -22.52 -3.14
CA ALA A 79 8.99 -21.82 -2.66
C ALA A 79 8.77 -20.30 -2.58
N PHE A 80 8.04 -19.72 -3.53
CA PHE A 80 7.64 -18.31 -3.51
C PHE A 80 6.72 -18.01 -2.33
N THR A 81 5.69 -18.84 -2.11
CA THR A 81 4.73 -18.68 -1.00
C THR A 81 5.44 -18.83 0.35
N ALA A 82 6.34 -19.80 0.49
CA ALA A 82 7.14 -19.97 1.70
C ALA A 82 8.02 -18.75 1.99
N LEU A 83 8.68 -18.19 0.95
CA LEU A 83 9.44 -16.96 1.08
C LEU A 83 8.56 -15.78 1.50
N GLN A 84 7.38 -15.62 0.90
CA GLN A 84 6.46 -14.54 1.28
C GLN A 84 6.01 -14.68 2.73
N ALA A 85 5.66 -15.89 3.18
CA ALA A 85 5.28 -16.13 4.57
C ALA A 85 6.42 -15.75 5.55
N GLU A 86 7.66 -16.17 5.25
CA GLU A 86 8.82 -15.84 6.08
C GLU A 86 9.11 -14.33 6.13
N LEU A 87 8.91 -13.61 5.03
CA LEU A 87 9.08 -12.15 5.01
C LEU A 87 7.99 -11.43 5.80
N LEU A 88 6.75 -11.93 5.76
CA LEU A 88 5.63 -11.37 6.53
C LEU A 88 5.81 -11.56 8.04
N LEU A 89 6.45 -12.65 8.47
CA LEU A 89 6.77 -12.89 9.88
C LEU A 89 7.83 -11.95 10.44
N ARG A 90 8.50 -11.15 9.59
CA ARG A 90 9.60 -10.27 9.97
C ARG A 90 9.24 -8.82 9.66
N PRO A 91 8.86 -8.01 10.67
CA PRO A 91 8.36 -6.64 10.48
C PRO A 91 9.28 -5.77 9.63
N GLU A 92 10.59 -5.88 9.84
CA GLU A 92 11.64 -5.12 9.13
C GLU A 92 11.70 -5.40 7.62
N MET A 93 11.20 -6.56 7.18
CA MET A 93 11.24 -7.00 5.78
C MET A 93 9.85 -7.10 5.12
N SER A 94 8.78 -6.88 5.90
CA SER A 94 7.39 -6.92 5.43
C SER A 94 7.10 -5.93 4.29
N MET A 95 7.89 -4.86 4.19
CA MET A 95 7.73 -3.81 3.18
C MET A 95 8.48 -4.09 1.87
N ILE A 96 9.28 -5.17 1.79
CA ILE A 96 10.09 -5.48 0.61
C ILE A 96 9.21 -6.17 -0.44
N PRO A 97 9.01 -5.58 -1.63
CA PRO A 97 8.19 -6.19 -2.66
C PRO A 97 8.87 -7.43 -3.26
N VAL A 98 8.10 -8.51 -3.36
CA VAL A 98 8.50 -9.75 -4.02
C VAL A 98 7.75 -9.86 -5.35
N LEU A 99 8.45 -9.66 -6.45
CA LEU A 99 7.93 -9.69 -7.81
C LEU A 99 8.02 -11.12 -8.36
N PRO A 100 6.89 -11.77 -8.67
CA PRO A 100 6.90 -13.07 -9.32
C PRO A 100 7.42 -12.93 -10.75
N LEU A 101 8.36 -13.78 -11.12
CA LEU A 101 8.95 -13.82 -12.44
C LEU A 101 8.60 -15.15 -13.12
N PRO A 102 7.67 -15.18 -14.09
CA PRO A 102 7.30 -16.42 -14.74
C PRO A 102 8.47 -16.99 -15.55
N THR A 103 9.20 -16.18 -16.32
CA THR A 103 10.37 -16.65 -17.09
C THR A 103 11.49 -15.62 -17.07
N LEU A 104 12.74 -16.04 -17.31
CA LEU A 104 13.88 -15.11 -17.37
C LEU A 104 13.73 -14.04 -18.47
N GLN A 105 13.06 -14.37 -19.59
CA GLN A 105 12.80 -13.40 -20.67
C GLN A 105 11.90 -12.24 -20.20
N SER A 106 11.01 -12.50 -19.23
CA SER A 106 10.15 -11.47 -18.65
C SER A 106 10.84 -10.58 -17.60
N LEU A 107 12.13 -10.77 -17.31
CA LEU A 107 12.83 -10.02 -16.26
C LEU A 107 12.84 -8.52 -16.54
N VAL A 108 13.32 -8.13 -17.73
CA VAL A 108 13.41 -6.73 -18.13
C VAL A 108 12.04 -6.03 -18.13
N PRO A 109 10.98 -6.58 -18.75
CA PRO A 109 9.67 -5.93 -18.72
C PRO A 109 9.08 -5.83 -17.31
N VAL A 110 9.21 -6.86 -16.47
CA VAL A 110 8.70 -6.84 -15.08
C VAL A 110 9.41 -5.77 -14.25
N VAL A 111 10.74 -5.69 -14.34
CA VAL A 111 11.51 -4.67 -13.62
C VAL A 111 11.18 -3.26 -14.12
N LYS A 112 11.08 -3.07 -15.44
CA LYS A 112 10.68 -1.77 -16.02
C LYS A 112 9.28 -1.35 -15.56
N GLN A 113 8.32 -2.29 -15.56
CA GLN A 113 6.96 -2.04 -15.08
C GLN A 113 6.98 -1.63 -13.61
N TYR A 114 7.72 -2.36 -12.77
CA TYR A 114 7.84 -2.02 -11.35
C TYR A 114 8.49 -0.65 -11.13
N VAL A 115 9.63 -0.36 -11.77
CA VAL A 115 10.28 0.97 -11.68
C VAL A 115 9.33 2.06 -12.16
N SER A 116 8.62 1.84 -13.27
CA SER A 116 7.66 2.81 -13.77
C SER A 116 6.52 3.06 -12.78
N SER A 117 6.04 2.03 -12.06
CA SER A 117 5.01 2.17 -11.03
C SER A 117 5.47 2.97 -9.81
N LEU A 118 6.78 2.95 -9.49
CA LEU A 118 7.35 3.79 -8.43
C LEU A 118 7.41 5.27 -8.82
N THR A 119 7.60 5.55 -10.10
CA THR A 119 7.69 6.92 -10.63
C THR A 119 6.35 7.48 -11.11
N ARG A 120 5.35 6.62 -11.31
CA ARG A 120 4.04 7.04 -11.80
C ARG A 120 3.26 7.61 -10.62
N PRO A 121 2.64 8.79 -10.75
CA PRO A 121 1.57 9.16 -9.85
C PRO A 121 0.53 8.02 -9.87
N PRO A 122 -0.10 7.69 -8.72
CA PRO A 122 -1.06 6.60 -8.64
C PRO A 122 -2.06 6.74 -9.79
N PRO A 123 -2.36 5.67 -10.55
CA PRO A 123 -3.31 5.77 -11.63
C PRO A 123 -4.61 6.30 -11.05
N SER A 124 -4.97 7.52 -11.43
CA SER A 124 -6.36 7.97 -11.38
C SER A 124 -7.16 6.86 -12.05
N LEU A 125 -8.15 6.33 -11.33
CA LEU A 125 -9.06 5.31 -11.82
C LEU A 125 -9.87 5.94 -12.96
N SER A 126 -9.28 6.04 -14.14
CA SER A 126 -10.02 6.36 -15.36
C SER A 126 -10.89 5.13 -15.67
N PRO A 127 -12.21 5.29 -15.80
CA PRO A 127 -13.07 4.19 -16.20
C PRO A 127 -12.66 3.71 -17.60
N ALA A 128 -12.76 2.40 -17.81
CA ALA A 128 -12.32 1.70 -19.00
C ALA A 128 -12.86 2.33 -20.30
N PRO A 129 -12.06 2.37 -21.39
CA PRO A 129 -12.52 2.90 -22.67
C PRO A 129 -13.49 1.90 -23.30
N GLY A 130 -14.79 2.20 -23.25
CA GLY A 130 -15.77 1.26 -23.79
C GLY A 130 -17.22 1.74 -23.94
N LEU A 131 -17.64 2.84 -23.33
CA LEU A 131 -18.94 3.45 -23.59
C LEU A 131 -18.86 4.96 -23.38
N HIS A 132 -19.55 5.73 -24.22
CA HIS A 132 -19.58 7.20 -24.31
C HIS A 132 -18.49 7.83 -25.19
N ALA A 133 -18.47 7.41 -26.46
CA ALA A 133 -18.34 8.40 -27.51
C ALA A 133 -19.67 9.17 -27.61
N GLN A 134 -19.55 10.49 -27.70
CA GLN A 134 -20.55 11.49 -28.11
C GLN A 134 -21.24 12.28 -26.98
N THR A 135 -21.27 13.58 -27.26
CA THR A 135 -21.93 14.71 -26.58
C THR A 135 -21.29 15.19 -25.28
N GLY A 136 -20.63 16.34 -25.39
CA GLY A 136 -20.02 17.06 -24.28
C GLY A 136 -21.01 17.55 -23.25
N GLN A 137 -20.44 17.97 -22.12
CA GLN A 137 -21.11 18.52 -20.93
C GLN A 137 -21.88 17.48 -20.11
N ALA A 138 -21.14 16.76 -19.26
CA ALA A 138 -21.69 16.23 -18.02
C ALA A 138 -20.58 16.20 -16.96
N ALA A 139 -20.65 17.12 -16.01
CA ALA A 139 -19.91 17.07 -14.77
C ALA A 139 -20.38 15.85 -13.97
N THR A 140 -19.68 14.72 -14.13
CA THR A 140 -19.92 13.52 -13.33
C THR A 140 -19.04 13.56 -12.10
N ARG A 141 -19.62 14.03 -10.99
CA ARG A 141 -19.51 13.66 -9.55
C ARG A 141 -18.30 12.88 -8.96
N GLU A 142 -17.25 12.54 -9.70
CA GLU A 142 -16.01 11.90 -9.22
C GLU A 142 -14.81 12.87 -9.14
N ASP A 143 -14.89 14.05 -9.78
CA ASP A 143 -13.88 15.11 -9.61
C ASP A 143 -13.98 15.85 -8.27
N VAL A 144 -15.09 15.71 -7.54
CA VAL A 144 -15.35 16.49 -6.31
C VAL A 144 -14.54 15.98 -5.12
N ASP A 145 -14.33 14.66 -4.97
CA ASP A 145 -13.58 14.11 -3.83
C ASP A 145 -12.07 14.40 -3.94
N SER A 146 -11.52 14.44 -5.15
CA SER A 146 -10.13 14.88 -5.35
C SER A 146 -9.97 16.37 -5.02
N ASP A 147 -10.97 17.18 -5.34
CA ASP A 147 -10.96 18.62 -5.07
C ASP A 147 -11.15 18.92 -3.57
N VAL A 148 -12.01 18.19 -2.87
CA VAL A 148 -12.24 18.35 -1.41
C VAL A 148 -11.01 17.95 -0.60
N VAL A 149 -10.33 16.85 -0.96
CA VAL A 149 -9.09 16.43 -0.30
C VAL A 149 -7.96 17.43 -0.57
N GLN A 150 -7.88 17.98 -1.77
CA GLN A 150 -6.91 19.03 -2.11
C GLN A 150 -7.21 20.36 -1.41
N LEU A 151 -8.48 20.70 -1.24
CA LEU A 151 -8.92 21.88 -0.50
C LEU A 151 -8.58 21.71 0.98
N LEU A 152 -8.89 20.55 1.58
CA LEU A 152 -8.59 20.24 2.97
C LEU A 152 -7.08 20.32 3.25
N ALA A 153 -6.24 19.87 2.33
CA ALA A 153 -4.79 20.01 2.43
C ALA A 153 -4.30 21.47 2.55
N ARG A 154 -5.13 22.44 2.15
CA ARG A 154 -4.83 23.88 2.25
C ARG A 154 -5.49 24.57 3.44
N CYS A 155 -6.36 23.88 4.19
CA CYS A 155 -7.07 24.42 5.34
C CYS A 155 -6.19 24.46 6.62
N THR A 156 -5.05 25.13 6.53
CA THR A 156 -4.09 25.32 7.63
C THR A 156 -3.27 26.58 7.42
N VAL A 157 -2.75 27.16 8.50
CA VAL A 157 -1.84 28.34 8.43
C VAL A 157 -0.51 28.00 7.74
N ARG A 158 -0.09 26.72 7.74
CA ARG A 158 1.14 26.25 7.08
C ARG A 158 0.86 25.19 6.01
N PRO A 159 0.32 25.57 4.84
CA PRO A 159 -0.01 24.61 3.80
C PRO A 159 1.24 24.05 3.10
N PRO A 160 1.18 22.81 2.57
CA PRO A 160 0.07 21.87 2.69
C PRO A 160 0.14 21.03 3.97
N LEU A 161 -1.02 20.58 4.47
CA LEU A 161 -1.09 19.50 5.47
C LEU A 161 -0.43 18.23 4.93
N SER A 162 0.10 17.41 5.84
CA SER A 162 0.60 16.09 5.48
C SER A 162 -0.55 15.22 4.95
N ARG A 163 -0.24 14.31 4.02
CA ARG A 163 -1.25 13.42 3.43
C ARG A 163 -1.94 12.55 4.49
N GLN A 164 -1.21 12.14 5.52
CA GLN A 164 -1.77 11.39 6.65
C GLN A 164 -2.74 12.25 7.46
N THR A 165 -2.37 13.50 7.76
CA THR A 165 -3.23 14.46 8.46
C THR A 165 -4.53 14.68 7.68
N VAL A 166 -4.46 14.86 6.36
CA VAL A 166 -5.65 15.04 5.52
C VAL A 166 -6.59 13.84 5.59
N TYR A 167 -6.07 12.61 5.58
CA TYR A 167 -6.91 11.40 5.70
C TYR A 167 -7.55 11.25 7.09
N VAL A 168 -6.79 11.51 8.14
CA VAL A 168 -7.32 11.48 9.51
C VAL A 168 -8.45 12.51 9.66
N VAL A 169 -8.26 13.72 9.13
CA VAL A 169 -9.29 14.77 9.21
C VAL A 169 -10.51 14.42 8.35
N SER A 170 -10.33 13.85 7.15
CA SER A 170 -11.47 13.42 6.32
C SER A 170 -12.28 12.29 6.95
N ASP A 171 -11.64 11.42 7.73
CA ASP A 171 -12.31 10.31 8.41
C ASP A 171 -13.04 10.77 9.68
N LEU A 172 -12.49 11.75 10.40
CA LEU A 172 -13.05 12.25 11.66
C LEU A 172 -14.10 13.33 11.46
N VAL A 173 -13.99 14.12 10.40
CA VAL A 173 -14.83 15.30 10.21
C VAL A 173 -15.75 15.11 9.01
N PRO A 174 -17.08 15.04 9.21
CA PRO A 174 -18.01 14.68 8.15
C PRO A 174 -18.18 15.77 7.07
N SER A 175 -17.70 16.99 7.31
CA SER A 175 -17.71 18.08 6.33
C SER A 175 -16.78 19.23 6.71
N LEU A 176 -16.35 20.04 5.73
CA LEU A 176 -15.60 21.27 6.00
C LEU A 176 -16.37 22.25 6.90
N ARG A 177 -17.71 22.24 6.84
CA ARG A 177 -18.55 23.02 7.75
C ARG A 177 -18.43 22.54 9.20
N ALA A 178 -18.37 21.23 9.42
CA ALA A 178 -18.12 20.69 10.75
C ALA A 178 -16.71 21.07 11.23
N LEU A 179 -15.71 21.09 10.34
CA LEU A 179 -14.35 21.54 10.68
C LEU A 179 -14.31 23.02 11.08
N ALA A 180 -15.00 23.89 10.33
CA ALA A 180 -15.12 25.31 10.67
C ALA A 180 -15.83 25.53 12.01
N ARG A 181 -16.82 24.69 12.35
CA ARG A 181 -17.46 24.71 13.67
C ARG A 181 -16.52 24.24 14.78
N CYS A 182 -15.67 23.25 14.54
CA CYS A 182 -14.63 22.83 15.48
C CYS A 182 -13.67 23.97 15.79
N ALA A 183 -13.34 24.82 14.81
CA ALA A 183 -12.49 25.98 15.03
C ALA A 183 -13.14 27.06 15.92
N ALA A 184 -14.48 27.12 15.94
CA ALA A 184 -15.24 28.03 16.79
C ALA A 184 -15.52 27.45 18.19
N TRP A 185 -15.09 26.21 18.47
CA TRP A 185 -15.27 25.58 19.76
C TRP A 185 -14.22 26.09 20.74
N ASP A 186 -14.66 26.75 21.81
CA ASP A 186 -13.84 27.34 22.87
C ASP A 186 -13.71 26.44 24.11
N GLY A 187 -14.36 25.28 24.10
CA GLY A 187 -14.34 24.33 25.23
C GLY A 187 -15.21 24.75 26.42
N GLU A 188 -15.77 25.96 26.41
CA GLU A 188 -16.65 26.50 27.45
C GLU A 188 -18.02 26.78 26.83
N GLY A 189 -18.96 25.86 27.05
CA GLY A 189 -20.22 25.75 26.33
C GLY A 189 -20.98 27.05 25.99
N VAL A 190 -21.71 26.95 24.87
CA VAL A 190 -22.59 27.92 24.23
C VAL A 190 -21.86 28.95 23.37
N SER A 191 -21.28 28.46 22.27
CA SER A 191 -21.01 29.30 21.10
C SER A 191 -22.34 29.65 20.42
N GLU A 192 -22.66 30.94 20.28
CA GLU A 192 -23.91 31.43 19.67
C GLU A 192 -24.18 30.74 18.32
N GLY A 193 -25.26 29.96 18.24
CA GLY A 193 -25.72 29.32 17.01
C GLY A 193 -25.45 27.83 16.87
N ILE A 194 -24.89 27.16 17.89
CA ILE A 194 -24.73 25.70 17.92
C ILE A 194 -25.79 25.08 18.86
N SER A 195 -26.55 24.11 18.34
CA SER A 195 -27.50 23.34 19.16
C SER A 195 -26.73 22.51 20.19
N ARG A 196 -27.26 22.33 21.40
CA ARG A 196 -26.61 21.55 22.48
C ARG A 196 -26.15 20.14 22.06
N GLY A 197 -26.86 19.47 21.14
CA GLY A 197 -26.43 18.17 20.60
C GLY A 197 -25.28 18.24 19.59
N ASP A 198 -25.08 19.38 18.94
CA ASP A 198 -23.95 19.62 18.04
C ASP A 198 -22.66 19.93 18.85
N GLU A 199 -22.78 20.50 20.05
CA GLU A 199 -21.63 20.81 20.92
C GLU A 199 -20.90 19.56 21.42
N ASP A 200 -21.65 18.55 21.87
CA ASP A 200 -21.09 17.27 22.34
C ASP A 200 -20.34 16.56 21.19
N MET A 201 -20.93 16.57 19.99
CA MET A 201 -20.32 15.99 18.79
C MET A 201 -19.05 16.75 18.37
N VAL A 202 -19.08 18.09 18.39
CA VAL A 202 -17.91 18.91 18.04
C VAL A 202 -16.78 18.73 19.06
N GLY A 203 -17.09 18.69 20.35
CA GLY A 203 -16.10 18.43 21.40
C GLY A 203 -15.44 17.05 21.25
N GLU A 204 -16.22 16.02 20.90
CA GLU A 204 -15.68 14.68 20.61
C GLU A 204 -14.75 14.69 19.39
N ILE A 205 -15.16 15.36 18.30
CA ILE A 205 -14.34 15.47 17.09
C ILE A 205 -13.02 16.21 17.39
N VAL A 206 -13.10 17.34 18.10
CA VAL A 206 -11.90 18.10 18.49
C VAL A 206 -10.99 17.23 19.35
N GLY A 207 -11.52 16.57 20.39
CA GLY A 207 -10.74 15.66 21.25
C GLY A 207 -10.00 14.58 20.45
N ARG A 208 -10.67 13.94 19.49
CA ARG A 208 -10.04 12.95 18.60
C ARG A 208 -8.98 13.58 17.69
N LEU A 209 -9.23 14.78 17.16
CA LEU A 209 -8.23 15.48 16.35
C LEU A 209 -6.95 15.73 17.16
N TRP A 210 -7.04 16.15 18.42
CA TRP A 210 -5.87 16.32 19.30
C TRP A 210 -5.18 15.01 19.69
N GLU A 211 -5.93 13.89 19.74
CA GLU A 211 -5.38 12.57 20.01
C GLU A 211 -4.57 12.03 18.82
N PHE A 212 -5.10 12.18 17.60
CA PHE A 212 -4.49 11.64 16.39
C PHE A 212 -3.50 12.60 15.72
N LEU A 213 -3.66 13.90 15.93
CA LEU A 213 -2.85 14.96 15.33
C LEU A 213 -2.21 15.78 16.46
N GLY A 214 -0.92 16.07 16.32
CA GLY A 214 -0.21 16.88 17.31
C GLY A 214 -0.84 18.27 17.48
N GLU A 215 -0.66 18.84 18.67
CA GLU A 215 -1.20 20.13 19.09
C GLU A 215 -0.97 21.27 18.07
N ASP A 216 0.23 21.33 17.51
CA ASP A 216 0.60 22.36 16.54
C ASP A 216 -0.15 22.24 15.20
N GLU A 217 -0.48 21.03 14.77
CA GLU A 217 -1.22 20.80 13.52
C GLU A 217 -2.68 21.19 13.70
N VAL A 218 -3.30 20.73 14.78
CA VAL A 218 -4.70 21.05 15.11
C VAL A 218 -4.87 22.55 15.30
N ARG A 219 -3.99 23.19 16.07
CA ARG A 219 -3.99 24.65 16.27
C ARG A 219 -3.86 25.40 14.94
N GLY A 220 -2.95 24.99 14.07
CA GLY A 220 -2.76 25.61 12.76
C GLY A 220 -3.97 25.48 11.84
N MET A 221 -4.75 24.40 11.97
CA MET A 221 -6.01 24.23 11.25
C MET A 221 -7.12 25.11 11.83
N MET A 222 -7.29 25.14 13.15
CA MET A 222 -8.34 25.95 13.78
C MET A 222 -8.08 27.44 13.56
N GLU A 223 -6.83 27.88 13.64
CA GLU A 223 -6.45 29.27 13.37
C GLU A 223 -6.76 29.69 11.92
N PHE A 224 -6.58 28.80 10.95
CA PHE A 224 -6.93 29.07 9.55
C PHE A 224 -8.41 29.45 9.41
N TRP A 225 -9.31 28.64 9.99
CA TRP A 225 -10.75 28.87 9.93
C TRP A 225 -11.21 30.06 10.77
N LEU A 226 -10.56 30.33 11.90
CA LEU A 226 -10.83 31.54 12.70
C LEU A 226 -10.44 32.82 11.94
N ARG A 227 -9.32 32.80 11.21
CA ARG A 227 -8.90 33.94 10.38
C ARG A 227 -9.85 34.16 9.20
N ASP A 228 -10.28 33.10 8.53
CA ASP A 228 -11.20 33.18 7.40
C ASP A 228 -12.56 33.78 7.83
N ARG A 229 -13.05 33.39 9.01
CA ARG A 229 -14.29 33.93 9.60
C ARG A 229 -14.20 35.43 9.95
N ALA A 230 -13.01 35.97 10.18
CA ALA A 230 -12.82 37.38 10.51
C ALA A 230 -12.84 38.31 9.27
N ILE A 231 -12.93 37.75 8.06
CA ILE A 231 -12.95 38.49 6.79
C ILE A 231 -14.39 38.78 6.32
N GLU A 232 -15.40 38.15 6.92
CA GLU A 232 -16.84 38.45 6.73
C GLU A 232 -17.35 39.49 7.74
#